data_AF-A0A7X9B1B4-F1
#
_entry.id   AF-A0A7X9B1B4-F1
#
_cell.length_a   1.000
_cell.length_b   1.000
_cell.length_c   1.000
_cell.angle_alpha   90.00
_cell.angle_beta   90.00
_cell.angle_gamma   90.00
#
_symmetry.space_group_name_H-M   'P 1'
#
loop_
_entity.id
_entity.type
_entity.pdbx_description
1 polymer ?
#
loop_
_entity_poly.entity_id
_entity_poly.type
_entity_poly.pdbx_seq_one_letter_code
_entity_poly.pdbx_strand_id
1 'polypeptide(L)'
;MKVMSPFLALSLAASAATYYVDSLGGDDAADGLSPQTAWQSLEKVNKNPAQPGDQVLFKRGSLWRGSLQPGTGDDDRTLRYADYGEGPLPIIQGSIAADDPALWSEVQPGIWRTALPSWSDEKPFPGEIENVEWSRHHEAGAVSSISNRRDEMGRVITRLLVTEPSKDRQSHHIQWWGPICAPFDSALILELRARSKRPLRLQDIQIIKASSPWTSYAKGLCNTELKDEWQNLNILFIRTGADFAGDRKIHLKLGHYAQAGDEIELHILSAKTARRAGGLDLGVDVGNIIFNHGEACGWKKWAVDKLDKVGDYYYSGNEACVYLRYDSNPATTNRSIELAMAKHLISHGNRKNVLFENLALRYGACHGFGGGSSERITIRGC
;
A
#
# COMPACT_ATOMS: atom_id res chain seq x y z
N MET A 1 32.77 -43.08 -34.81
CA MET A 1 32.06 -43.57 -33.61
C MET A 1 32.31 -42.59 -32.47
N LYS A 2 31.34 -41.75 -32.10
CA LYS A 2 31.41 -40.94 -30.87
C LYS A 2 30.63 -41.69 -29.80
N VAL A 3 31.35 -42.14 -28.77
CA VAL A 3 30.79 -42.77 -27.57
C VAL A 3 30.16 -41.65 -26.74
N MET A 4 28.87 -41.74 -26.47
CA MET A 4 28.13 -40.81 -25.63
C MET A 4 28.09 -41.39 -24.21
N SER A 5 28.84 -40.81 -23.27
CA SER A 5 28.77 -41.16 -21.85
C SER A 5 27.48 -40.59 -21.24
N PRO A 6 26.70 -41.38 -20.47
CA PRO A 6 25.57 -40.84 -19.73
C PRO A 6 26.09 -40.12 -18.47
N PHE A 7 25.82 -38.82 -18.37
CA PHE A 7 25.91 -38.10 -17.10
C PHE A 7 24.75 -38.55 -16.21
N LEU A 8 25.06 -39.29 -15.15
CA LEU A 8 24.09 -39.65 -14.12
C LEU A 8 23.87 -38.41 -13.23
N ALA A 9 22.77 -37.69 -13.45
CA ALA A 9 22.35 -36.61 -12.57
C ALA A 9 21.81 -37.22 -11.27
N LEU A 10 22.56 -37.10 -10.19
CA LEU A 10 22.12 -37.46 -8.84
C LEU A 10 21.04 -36.44 -8.42
N SER A 11 19.77 -36.82 -8.47
CA SER A 11 18.70 -36.01 -7.90
C SER A 11 18.77 -36.08 -6.38
N LEU A 12 19.29 -35.04 -5.73
CA LEU A 12 19.04 -34.84 -4.29
C LEU A 12 17.54 -34.63 -4.13
N ALA A 13 16.85 -35.58 -3.51
CA ALA A 13 15.49 -35.39 -3.04
C ALA A 13 15.52 -34.30 -1.97
N ALA A 14 15.14 -33.08 -2.33
CA ALA A 14 14.96 -32.00 -1.37
C ALA A 14 13.77 -32.36 -0.47
N SER A 15 14.03 -32.63 0.81
CA SER A 15 12.99 -32.82 1.81
C SER A 15 12.24 -31.51 2.03
N ALA A 16 10.92 -31.58 2.15
CA ALA A 16 10.10 -30.45 2.59
C ALA A 16 10.57 -29.96 3.97
N ALA A 17 10.75 -28.65 4.11
CA ALA A 17 11.16 -28.00 5.36
C ALA A 17 9.95 -27.64 6.22
N THR A 18 10.16 -27.51 7.54
CA THR A 18 9.17 -26.96 8.47
C THR A 18 9.77 -25.75 9.16
N TYR A 19 9.14 -24.60 9.00
CA TYR A 19 9.53 -23.34 9.61
C TYR A 19 8.59 -23.02 10.78
N TYR A 20 9.13 -22.48 11.87
CA TYR A 20 8.40 -22.10 13.07
C TYR A 20 8.43 -20.59 13.26
N VAL A 21 7.32 -20.02 13.71
CA VAL A 21 7.17 -18.57 13.92
C VAL A 21 6.56 -18.31 15.30
N ASP A 22 7.23 -17.49 16.12
CA ASP A 22 6.83 -17.13 17.48
C ASP A 22 7.00 -15.62 17.71
N SER A 23 5.89 -14.87 17.80
CA SER A 23 5.93 -13.41 17.99
C SER A 23 6.56 -12.98 19.33
N LEU A 24 6.57 -13.87 20.34
CA LEU A 24 6.98 -13.56 21.70
C LEU A 24 8.41 -14.01 21.99
N GLY A 25 8.82 -15.16 21.44
CA GLY A 25 10.10 -15.80 21.75
C GLY A 25 11.00 -16.09 20.55
N GLY A 26 10.58 -15.75 19.33
CA GLY A 26 11.37 -15.96 18.12
C GLY A 26 12.47 -14.91 17.90
N ASP A 27 13.36 -15.20 16.96
CA ASP A 27 14.43 -14.31 16.48
C ASP A 27 14.52 -14.40 14.94
N ASP A 28 14.40 -13.26 14.26
CA ASP A 28 14.48 -13.19 12.80
C ASP A 28 15.90 -13.44 12.24
N ALA A 29 16.93 -13.49 13.10
CA ALA A 29 18.27 -13.94 12.72
C ALA A 29 18.42 -15.47 12.72
N ALA A 30 17.50 -16.21 13.35
CA ALA A 30 17.54 -17.66 13.44
C ALA A 30 17.13 -18.36 12.13
N ASP A 31 17.39 -19.67 12.05
CA ASP A 31 17.09 -20.48 10.85
C ASP A 31 15.59 -20.79 10.67
N GLY A 32 14.79 -20.70 11.72
CA GLY A 32 13.36 -21.02 11.71
C GLY A 32 13.06 -22.51 11.73
N LEU A 33 14.05 -23.41 11.78
CA LEU A 33 13.85 -24.85 11.53
C LEU A 33 13.44 -25.66 12.77
N SER A 34 13.32 -25.02 13.93
CA SER A 34 12.81 -25.63 15.16
C SER A 34 11.99 -24.63 15.99
N PRO A 35 11.14 -25.09 16.91
CA PRO A 35 10.46 -24.19 17.85
C PRO A 35 11.41 -23.30 18.68
N GLN A 36 12.64 -23.75 18.94
CA GLN A 36 13.66 -23.02 19.71
C GLN A 36 14.40 -21.98 18.87
N THR A 37 14.39 -22.14 17.54
CA THR A 37 15.02 -21.23 16.58
C THR A 37 13.98 -20.56 15.68
N ALA A 38 12.75 -20.42 16.17
CA ALA A 38 11.63 -19.86 15.43
C ALA A 38 11.91 -18.42 14.98
N TRP A 39 11.41 -18.04 13.81
CA TRP A 39 11.37 -16.64 13.39
C TRP A 39 10.40 -15.84 14.26
N GLN A 40 10.60 -14.53 14.35
CA GLN A 40 9.76 -13.66 15.17
C GLN A 40 8.63 -13.02 14.36
N SER A 41 8.93 -12.50 13.17
CA SER A 41 8.05 -11.57 12.47
C SER A 41 7.37 -12.15 11.22
N LEU A 42 6.22 -11.57 10.87
CA LEU A 42 5.60 -11.79 9.55
C LEU A 42 6.47 -11.25 8.42
N GLU A 43 7.29 -10.23 8.67
CA GLU A 43 8.17 -9.67 7.66
C GLU A 43 9.23 -10.70 7.23
N LYS A 44 9.81 -11.44 8.18
CA LYS A 44 10.74 -12.53 7.90
C LYS A 44 10.07 -13.63 7.07
N VAL A 45 8.86 -14.05 7.43
CA VAL A 45 8.08 -15.04 6.66
C VAL A 45 7.81 -14.54 5.24
N ASN A 46 7.37 -13.30 5.08
CA ASN A 46 7.03 -12.72 3.77
C ASN A 46 8.27 -12.52 2.87
N LYS A 47 9.45 -12.25 3.45
CA LYS A 47 10.72 -12.11 2.71
C LYS A 47 11.36 -13.44 2.34
N ASN A 48 10.94 -14.55 2.95
CA ASN A 48 11.42 -15.90 2.67
C ASN A 48 10.25 -16.82 2.28
N PRO A 49 9.65 -16.63 1.09
CA PRO A 49 8.51 -17.45 0.69
C PRO A 49 8.88 -18.94 0.69
N ALA A 50 8.15 -19.71 1.49
CA ALA A 50 8.28 -21.15 1.57
C ALA A 50 8.00 -21.82 0.20
N GLN A 51 8.69 -22.93 -0.05
CA GLN A 51 8.68 -23.65 -1.32
C GLN A 51 7.60 -24.75 -1.32
N PRO A 52 7.24 -25.31 -2.49
CA PRO A 52 6.25 -26.39 -2.56
C PRO A 52 6.59 -27.58 -1.64
N GLY A 53 5.62 -27.95 -0.79
CA GLY A 53 5.74 -29.02 0.20
C GLY A 53 6.15 -28.57 1.59
N ASP A 54 6.71 -27.36 1.73
CA ASP A 54 7.11 -26.83 3.02
C ASP A 54 5.92 -26.57 3.96
N GLN A 55 6.22 -26.41 5.24
CA GLN A 55 5.25 -25.97 6.26
C GLN A 55 5.77 -24.72 6.96
N VAL A 56 4.87 -23.79 7.26
CA VAL A 56 5.13 -22.64 8.13
C VAL A 56 4.13 -22.69 9.28
N LEU A 57 4.63 -22.88 10.50
CA LEU A 57 3.84 -23.10 11.69
C LEU A 57 3.92 -21.89 12.62
N PHE A 58 2.77 -21.31 12.93
CA PHE A 58 2.62 -20.15 13.82
C PHE A 58 2.29 -20.61 15.24
N LYS A 59 3.03 -20.12 16.23
CA LYS A 59 2.82 -20.53 17.63
C LYS A 59 1.45 -20.09 18.15
N ARG A 60 0.71 -21.02 18.75
CA ARG A 60 -0.53 -20.71 19.46
C ARG A 60 -0.28 -19.70 20.59
N GLY A 61 -1.26 -18.83 20.83
CA GLY A 61 -1.17 -17.71 21.75
C GLY A 61 -0.39 -16.48 21.25
N SER A 62 0.21 -16.53 20.05
CA SER A 62 0.90 -15.39 19.44
C SER A 62 -0.03 -14.49 18.64
N LEU A 63 0.39 -13.23 18.45
CA LEU A 63 -0.27 -12.23 17.62
C LEU A 63 0.74 -11.57 16.70
N TRP A 64 0.41 -11.54 15.41
CA TRP A 64 1.14 -10.77 14.42
C TRP A 64 0.26 -9.71 13.78
N ARG A 65 0.79 -8.49 13.64
CA ARG A 65 0.11 -7.40 12.94
C ARG A 65 0.58 -7.34 11.48
N GLY A 66 -0.37 -7.11 10.57
CA GLY A 66 -0.10 -6.95 9.14
C GLY A 66 -0.76 -8.02 8.28
N SER A 67 -0.09 -8.35 7.17
CA SER A 67 -0.60 -9.27 6.15
C SER A 67 0.42 -10.38 5.87
N LEU A 68 -0.05 -11.62 5.72
CA LEU A 68 0.73 -12.73 5.23
C LEU A 68 0.69 -12.78 3.69
N GLN A 69 1.87 -12.88 3.08
CA GLN A 69 2.08 -13.06 1.65
C GLN A 69 2.61 -14.49 1.43
N PRO A 70 1.72 -15.48 1.27
CA PRO A 70 2.12 -16.87 1.13
C PRO A 70 2.94 -17.12 -0.15
N GLY A 71 3.77 -18.16 -0.08
CA GLY A 71 4.37 -18.80 -1.24
C GLY A 71 3.31 -19.54 -2.09
N THR A 72 3.78 -20.36 -3.03
CA THR A 72 2.91 -21.21 -3.86
C THR A 72 3.37 -22.65 -3.75
N GLY A 73 2.42 -23.58 -3.68
CA GLY A 73 2.67 -25.00 -3.86
C GLY A 73 2.71 -25.39 -5.33
N ASP A 74 2.84 -26.70 -5.58
CA ASP A 74 2.67 -27.33 -6.88
C ASP A 74 1.70 -28.52 -6.79
N ASP A 75 1.50 -29.22 -7.91
CA ASP A 75 0.42 -30.20 -8.04
C ASP A 75 0.61 -31.42 -7.13
N ASP A 76 1.84 -31.76 -6.79
CA ASP A 76 2.18 -32.91 -5.94
C ASP A 76 2.56 -32.49 -4.52
N ARG A 77 2.85 -31.20 -4.30
CA ARG A 77 3.40 -30.67 -3.04
C ARG A 77 2.63 -29.42 -2.60
N THR A 78 1.64 -29.65 -1.74
CA THR A 78 0.87 -28.58 -1.09
C THR A 78 1.76 -27.83 -0.10
N LEU A 79 1.79 -26.51 -0.21
CA LEU A 79 2.42 -25.63 0.78
C LEU A 79 1.45 -25.41 1.95
N ARG A 80 1.90 -25.54 3.19
CA ARG A 80 1.03 -25.48 4.37
C ARG A 80 1.40 -24.33 5.31
N TYR A 81 0.40 -23.56 5.73
CA TYR A 81 0.47 -22.58 6.80
C TYR A 81 -0.48 -23.01 7.92
N ALA A 82 0.05 -23.31 9.10
CA ALA A 82 -0.74 -23.86 10.20
C ALA A 82 -0.28 -23.33 11.56
N ASP A 83 -0.84 -23.86 12.64
CA ASP A 83 -0.45 -23.57 14.00
C ASP A 83 0.50 -24.64 14.59
N TYR A 84 1.15 -24.32 15.72
CA TYR A 84 1.79 -25.30 16.60
C TYR A 84 1.73 -24.89 18.08
N GLY A 85 1.91 -25.86 18.98
CA GLY A 85 1.88 -25.63 20.42
C GLY A 85 0.47 -25.65 21.00
N GLU A 86 0.28 -25.00 22.15
CA GLU A 86 -0.98 -25.03 22.93
C GLU A 86 -1.55 -23.62 23.13
N GLY A 87 -2.84 -23.53 23.48
CA GLY A 87 -3.52 -22.26 23.77
C GLY A 87 -4.46 -21.77 22.66
N PRO A 88 -4.79 -20.46 22.61
CA PRO A 88 -5.62 -19.88 21.55
C PRO A 88 -4.96 -19.99 20.17
N LEU A 89 -5.76 -19.94 19.09
CA LEU A 89 -5.22 -19.92 17.72
C LEU A 89 -4.25 -18.72 17.53
N PRO A 90 -3.17 -18.89 16.75
CA PRO A 90 -2.32 -17.78 16.32
C PRO A 90 -3.16 -16.71 15.61
N ILE A 91 -2.96 -15.43 15.97
CA ILE A 91 -3.74 -14.32 15.42
C ILE A 91 -2.93 -13.59 14.35
N ILE A 92 -3.51 -13.46 13.15
CA ILE A 92 -3.07 -12.48 12.15
C ILE A 92 -4.05 -11.31 12.16
N GLN A 93 -3.57 -10.13 12.55
CA GLN A 93 -4.38 -8.96 12.82
C GLN A 93 -4.09 -7.81 11.87
N GLY A 94 -5.13 -7.31 11.19
CA GLY A 94 -5.02 -6.34 10.11
C GLY A 94 -5.16 -4.89 10.53
N SER A 95 -5.05 -4.61 11.83
CA SER A 95 -5.29 -3.31 12.42
C SER A 95 -4.06 -2.68 13.04
N ILE A 96 -4.11 -1.36 13.15
CA ILE A 96 -3.15 -0.55 13.90
C ILE A 96 -3.80 -0.14 15.22
N ALA A 97 -3.09 -0.37 16.32
CA ALA A 97 -3.51 0.06 17.64
C ALA A 97 -3.51 1.60 17.73
N ALA A 98 -4.57 2.17 18.30
CA ALA A 98 -4.77 3.60 18.46
C ALA A 98 -5.32 3.94 19.86
N ASP A 99 -5.03 3.10 20.85
CA ASP A 99 -5.45 3.23 22.24
C ASP A 99 -4.53 4.08 23.12
N ASP A 100 -3.46 4.67 22.57
CA ASP A 100 -2.66 5.68 23.27
C ASP A 100 -3.35 7.07 23.18
N PRO A 101 -3.71 7.70 24.31
CA PRO A 101 -4.28 9.05 24.34
C PRO A 101 -3.44 10.11 23.63
N ALA A 102 -2.12 9.97 23.59
CA ALA A 102 -1.21 10.91 22.92
C ALA A 102 -1.34 10.89 21.39
N LEU A 103 -1.96 9.84 20.82
CA LEU A 103 -2.23 9.78 19.39
C LEU A 103 -3.38 10.70 18.97
N TRP A 104 -4.22 11.15 19.91
CA TRP A 104 -5.45 11.87 19.61
C TRP A 104 -5.38 13.34 20.04
N SER A 105 -5.78 14.24 19.15
CA SER A 105 -5.95 15.66 19.45
C SER A 105 -7.36 16.10 19.10
N GLU A 106 -8.00 16.85 19.99
CA GLU A 106 -9.28 17.48 19.70
C GLU A 106 -9.06 18.65 18.73
N VAL A 107 -9.64 18.55 17.53
CA VAL A 107 -9.46 19.55 16.45
C VAL A 107 -10.67 20.47 16.33
N GLN A 108 -11.84 20.03 16.82
CA GLN A 108 -13.07 20.78 16.99
C GLN A 108 -13.81 20.17 18.20
N PRO A 109 -14.74 20.88 18.86
CA PRO A 109 -15.49 20.33 19.98
C PRO A 109 -16.09 18.95 19.67
N GLY A 110 -15.63 17.92 20.40
CA GLY A 110 -16.05 16.53 20.24
C GLY A 110 -15.49 15.79 19.01
N ILE A 111 -14.70 16.45 18.16
CA ILE A 111 -14.04 15.84 16.99
C ILE A 111 -12.55 15.67 17.28
N TRP A 112 -12.14 14.41 17.36
CA TRP A 112 -10.76 14.01 17.62
C TRP A 112 -10.10 13.56 16.32
N ARG A 113 -8.80 13.83 16.19
CA ARG A 113 -8.01 13.40 15.04
C ARG A 113 -6.76 12.68 15.51
N THR A 114 -6.39 11.59 14.83
CA THR A 114 -5.08 10.97 15.02
C THR A 114 -3.97 11.95 14.61
N ALA A 115 -2.78 11.84 15.21
CA ALA A 115 -1.63 12.62 14.82
C ALA A 115 -1.34 12.48 13.31
N LEU A 116 -1.10 13.63 12.66
CA LEU A 116 -0.72 13.65 11.24
C LEU A 116 0.67 13.02 11.05
N PRO A 117 0.94 12.41 9.88
CA PRO A 117 2.28 11.98 9.57
C PRO A 117 3.24 13.18 9.54
N SER A 118 4.38 13.03 10.20
CA SER A 118 5.51 13.94 10.08
C SER A 118 6.68 13.27 9.36
N TRP A 119 7.54 14.09 8.76
CA TRP A 119 8.63 13.64 7.90
C TRP A 119 9.94 14.26 8.34
N SER A 120 11.01 13.47 8.36
CA SER A 120 12.37 13.89 8.72
C SER A 120 13.39 13.26 7.77
N ASP A 121 14.68 13.53 8.02
CA ASP A 121 15.80 12.97 7.27
C ASP A 121 15.67 13.19 5.76
N GLU A 122 15.30 14.41 5.36
CA GLU A 122 15.23 14.79 3.96
C GLU A 122 16.58 14.58 3.27
N LYS A 123 16.58 13.82 2.18
CA LYS A 123 17.76 13.56 1.35
C LYS A 123 17.46 13.90 -0.11
N PRO A 124 18.46 14.35 -0.88
CA PRO A 124 18.32 14.49 -2.33
C PRO A 124 17.76 13.22 -2.95
N PHE A 125 16.87 13.36 -3.94
CA PHE A 125 16.33 12.22 -4.65
C PHE A 125 17.45 11.45 -5.38
N PRO A 126 17.51 10.11 -5.28
CA PRO A 126 18.53 9.33 -5.96
C PRO A 126 18.16 9.14 -7.44
N GLY A 127 18.46 10.14 -8.27
CA GLY A 127 18.28 10.08 -9.72
C GLY A 127 17.88 11.44 -10.31
N GLU A 128 17.73 11.47 -11.64
CA GLU A 128 17.23 12.65 -12.34
C GLU A 128 15.72 12.56 -12.52
N ILE A 129 14.99 13.57 -12.05
CA ILE A 129 13.53 13.62 -12.14
C ILE A 129 13.04 14.91 -12.82
N GLU A 130 13.83 15.98 -12.75
CA GLU A 130 13.52 17.33 -13.24
C GLU A 130 13.72 17.48 -14.76
N ASN A 131 14.67 16.72 -15.33
CA ASN A 131 15.13 16.87 -16.71
C ASN A 131 14.56 15.83 -17.68
N VAL A 132 13.61 15.03 -17.20
CA VAL A 132 13.08 13.86 -17.90
C VAL A 132 11.78 14.19 -18.60
N GLU A 133 11.65 13.73 -19.84
CA GLU A 133 10.45 13.92 -20.64
C GLU A 133 9.29 13.08 -20.14
N TRP A 134 8.12 13.72 -20.07
CA TRP A 134 6.87 13.03 -19.79
C TRP A 134 6.30 12.43 -21.08
N SER A 135 5.45 11.44 -20.90
CA SER A 135 4.74 10.74 -21.97
C SER A 135 3.27 10.59 -21.63
N ARG A 136 2.46 10.17 -22.59
CA ARG A 136 1.01 10.03 -22.41
C ARG A 136 0.49 8.70 -22.94
N HIS A 137 -0.63 8.29 -22.38
CA HIS A 137 -1.51 7.26 -22.93
C HIS A 137 -2.93 7.82 -23.05
N HIS A 138 -3.65 7.39 -24.07
CA HIS A 138 -5.05 7.72 -24.25
C HIS A 138 -5.80 6.58 -24.97
N GLU A 139 -7.09 6.44 -24.68
CA GLU A 139 -7.92 5.36 -25.22
C GLU A 139 -9.42 5.71 -25.20
N ALA A 140 -10.27 4.77 -25.62
CA ALA A 140 -11.74 4.92 -25.62
C ALA A 140 -12.22 6.20 -26.33
N GLY A 141 -11.56 6.56 -27.44
CA GLY A 141 -11.87 7.74 -28.25
C GLY A 141 -11.36 9.06 -27.68
N ALA A 142 -10.69 9.08 -26.53
CA ALA A 142 -10.00 10.26 -26.06
C ALA A 142 -8.80 10.61 -26.97
N VAL A 143 -8.53 11.90 -27.16
CA VAL A 143 -7.40 12.43 -27.93
C VAL A 143 -6.69 13.49 -27.11
N SER A 144 -5.40 13.26 -26.83
CA SER A 144 -4.53 14.27 -26.23
C SER A 144 -3.34 14.63 -27.14
N SER A 145 -2.59 15.65 -26.73
CA SER A 145 -1.29 16.21 -27.08
C SER A 145 -0.21 16.06 -26.01
N ILE A 146 1.08 15.91 -26.32
CA ILE A 146 2.14 16.35 -25.37
C ILE A 146 3.22 17.11 -26.11
N SER A 147 3.76 18.13 -25.47
CA SER A 147 4.97 18.81 -25.90
C SER A 147 5.87 19.07 -24.70
N ASN A 148 7.16 18.78 -24.84
CA ASN A 148 8.18 19.06 -23.85
C ASN A 148 9.01 20.26 -24.34
N ARG A 149 9.22 21.25 -23.47
CA ARG A 149 10.20 22.33 -23.69
C ARG A 149 11.14 22.39 -22.49
N ARG A 150 12.27 23.07 -22.64
CA ARG A 150 13.23 23.25 -21.55
C ARG A 150 13.27 24.70 -21.08
N ASP A 151 13.45 24.90 -19.78
CA ASP A 151 13.79 26.22 -19.24
C ASP A 151 15.30 26.52 -19.40
N GLU A 152 15.74 27.68 -18.93
CA GLU A 152 17.13 28.13 -19.00
C GLU A 152 18.11 27.20 -18.25
N MET A 153 17.60 26.42 -17.28
CA MET A 153 18.37 25.45 -16.49
C MET A 153 18.31 24.04 -17.07
N GLY A 154 17.67 23.85 -18.24
CA GLY A 154 17.54 22.56 -18.91
C GLY A 154 16.39 21.67 -18.40
N ARG A 155 15.59 22.16 -17.44
CA ARG A 155 14.49 21.40 -16.82
C ARG A 155 13.30 21.30 -17.76
N VAL A 156 12.61 20.17 -17.73
CA VAL A 156 11.51 19.90 -18.66
C VAL A 156 10.23 20.57 -18.14
N ILE A 157 9.71 21.51 -18.92
CA ILE A 157 8.33 21.98 -18.82
C ILE A 157 7.51 21.18 -19.82
N THR A 158 6.58 20.39 -19.32
CA THR A 158 5.72 19.55 -20.15
C THR A 158 4.31 20.12 -20.22
N ARG A 159 3.71 20.07 -21.40
CA ARG A 159 2.36 20.54 -21.67
C ARG A 159 1.53 19.38 -22.22
N LEU A 160 0.40 19.11 -21.59
CA LEU A 160 -0.63 18.22 -22.10
C LEU A 160 -1.77 19.06 -22.67
N LEU A 161 -2.16 18.77 -23.92
CA LEU A 161 -3.36 19.33 -24.54
C LEU A 161 -4.41 18.23 -24.66
N VAL A 162 -5.66 18.49 -24.32
CA VAL A 162 -6.75 17.54 -24.56
C VAL A 162 -7.56 18.04 -25.73
N THR A 163 -7.56 17.31 -26.85
CA THR A 163 -8.35 17.65 -28.03
C THR A 163 -9.76 17.11 -27.89
N GLU A 164 -9.90 15.85 -27.47
CA GLU A 164 -11.19 15.17 -27.31
C GLU A 164 -11.20 14.34 -26.02
N PRO A 165 -12.19 14.49 -25.13
CA PRO A 165 -12.38 13.59 -24.00
C PRO A 165 -13.08 12.29 -24.44
N SER A 166 -12.85 11.19 -23.73
CA SER A 166 -13.66 9.97 -23.92
C SER A 166 -15.11 10.21 -23.50
N LYS A 167 -16.07 9.55 -24.14
CA LYS A 167 -17.50 9.63 -23.76
C LYS A 167 -17.76 9.13 -22.34
N ASP A 168 -17.14 8.03 -21.95
CA ASP A 168 -17.39 7.37 -20.66
C ASP A 168 -16.58 7.95 -19.49
N ARG A 169 -15.67 8.90 -19.78
CA ARG A 169 -14.89 9.68 -18.79
C ARG A 169 -14.28 8.83 -17.67
N GLN A 170 -13.72 7.67 -18.02
CA GLN A 170 -12.96 6.89 -17.05
C GLN A 170 -11.63 7.57 -16.78
N SER A 171 -11.17 7.52 -15.53
CA SER A 171 -9.96 8.24 -15.08
C SER A 171 -8.70 7.84 -15.87
N HIS A 172 -8.61 6.59 -16.30
CA HIS A 172 -7.47 6.03 -17.03
C HIS A 172 -7.51 6.25 -18.56
N HIS A 173 -8.60 6.79 -19.11
CA HIS A 173 -8.71 7.04 -20.55
C HIS A 173 -7.77 8.14 -21.06
N ILE A 174 -7.30 9.02 -20.18
CA ILE A 174 -6.18 9.93 -20.43
C ILE A 174 -5.23 9.80 -19.24
N GLN A 175 -4.03 9.32 -19.50
CA GLN A 175 -2.98 9.19 -18.49
C GLN A 175 -1.75 9.97 -18.93
N TRP A 176 -1.28 10.82 -18.03
CA TRP A 176 -0.03 11.55 -18.20
C TRP A 176 0.98 10.98 -17.22
N TRP A 177 2.10 10.48 -17.73
CA TRP A 177 3.03 9.71 -16.91
C TRP A 177 4.49 10.00 -17.20
N GLY A 178 5.31 9.58 -16.26
CA GLY A 178 6.72 9.94 -16.17
C GLY A 178 6.92 10.98 -15.09
N PRO A 179 8.17 11.26 -14.72
CA PRO A 179 9.38 10.51 -15.03
C PRO A 179 9.46 9.15 -14.30
N ILE A 180 10.51 8.37 -14.56
CA ILE A 180 10.83 7.17 -13.77
C ILE A 180 11.27 7.61 -12.38
N CYS A 181 10.79 6.91 -11.35
CA CYS A 181 11.16 7.17 -9.97
C CYS A 181 12.04 6.04 -9.43
N ALA A 182 13.23 6.38 -8.91
CA ALA A 182 14.00 5.49 -8.08
C ALA A 182 13.23 5.06 -6.81
N PRO A 183 13.54 3.87 -6.25
CA PRO A 183 12.96 3.43 -4.99
C PRO A 183 13.31 4.38 -3.83
N PHE A 184 12.37 4.53 -2.89
CA PHE A 184 12.56 5.26 -1.65
C PHE A 184 11.93 4.52 -0.47
N ASP A 185 12.36 4.86 0.74
CA ASP A 185 12.00 4.16 1.97
C ASP A 185 10.55 4.46 2.38
N SER A 186 10.27 5.68 2.86
CA SER A 186 8.93 6.06 3.35
C SER A 186 8.18 7.00 2.41
N ALA A 187 8.83 8.08 1.95
CA ALA A 187 8.18 9.08 1.11
C ALA A 187 9.11 9.75 0.11
N LEU A 188 8.47 10.32 -0.92
CA LEU A 188 9.03 11.26 -1.87
C LEU A 188 8.27 12.58 -1.77
N ILE A 189 8.97 13.68 -1.56
CA ILE A 189 8.44 15.04 -1.64
C ILE A 189 8.81 15.57 -3.03
N LEU A 190 7.80 15.86 -3.84
CA LEU A 190 7.96 16.41 -5.18
C LEU A 190 7.51 17.87 -5.20
N GLU A 191 8.45 18.78 -5.40
CA GLU A 191 8.15 20.18 -5.61
C GLU A 191 7.97 20.41 -7.10
N LEU A 192 6.81 20.90 -7.50
CA LEU A 192 6.52 21.24 -8.89
C LEU A 192 5.71 22.52 -8.97
N ARG A 193 5.69 23.15 -10.14
CA ARG A 193 4.68 24.13 -10.46
C ARG A 193 3.76 23.59 -11.55
N ALA A 194 2.49 23.95 -11.45
CA ALA A 194 1.45 23.52 -12.37
C ALA A 194 0.53 24.69 -12.72
N ARG A 195 -0.06 24.66 -13.91
CA ARG A 195 -1.18 25.53 -14.27
C ARG A 195 -2.11 24.82 -15.25
N SER A 196 -3.35 25.27 -15.32
CA SER A 196 -4.27 24.84 -16.36
C SER A 196 -5.10 26.00 -16.89
N LYS A 197 -5.19 26.11 -18.22
CA LYS A 197 -5.95 27.17 -18.90
C LYS A 197 -7.42 27.20 -18.48
N ARG A 198 -7.96 26.06 -18.06
CA ARG A 198 -9.29 25.93 -17.48
C ARG A 198 -9.14 25.34 -16.07
N PRO A 199 -10.00 25.73 -15.12
CA PRO A 199 -9.98 25.13 -13.79
C PRO A 199 -10.04 23.61 -13.84
N LEU A 200 -8.98 22.96 -13.35
CA LEU A 200 -8.87 21.50 -13.34
C LEU A 200 -8.35 21.04 -11.98
N ARG A 201 -9.09 20.13 -11.35
CA ARG A 201 -8.69 19.55 -10.07
C ARG A 201 -7.68 18.43 -10.27
N LEU A 202 -6.47 18.66 -9.81
CA LEU A 202 -5.39 17.69 -9.77
C LEU A 202 -5.52 16.83 -8.50
N GLN A 203 -5.80 15.55 -8.70
CA GLN A 203 -5.95 14.52 -7.68
C GLN A 203 -5.60 13.14 -8.27
N ASP A 204 -5.68 12.07 -7.47
CA ASP A 204 -5.40 10.68 -7.89
C ASP A 204 -4.01 10.47 -8.54
N ILE A 205 -3.00 11.14 -8.00
CA ILE A 205 -1.61 11.00 -8.46
C ILE A 205 -0.96 9.83 -7.76
N GLN A 206 -0.29 8.95 -8.52
CA GLN A 206 0.33 7.75 -7.98
C GLN A 206 1.69 7.50 -8.61
N ILE A 207 2.56 6.79 -7.90
CA ILE A 207 3.71 6.12 -8.50
C ILE A 207 3.31 4.67 -8.70
N ILE A 208 3.40 4.18 -9.93
CA ILE A 208 2.88 2.87 -10.33
C ILE A 208 3.96 2.15 -11.14
N LYS A 209 4.00 0.81 -11.05
CA LYS A 209 4.78 -0.03 -11.98
C LYS A 209 4.42 0.32 -13.42
N ALA A 210 5.40 0.54 -14.28
CA ALA A 210 5.23 0.96 -15.67
C ALA A 210 4.81 -0.19 -16.62
N SER A 211 4.36 -1.31 -16.07
CA SER A 211 3.88 -2.48 -16.82
C SER A 211 2.90 -3.29 -15.97
N SER A 212 2.12 -4.15 -16.65
CA SER A 212 1.20 -5.08 -16.00
C SER A 212 1.89 -5.85 -14.86
N PRO A 213 1.26 -5.98 -13.67
CA PRO A 213 -0.14 -5.68 -13.36
C PRO A 213 -0.41 -4.24 -12.85
N TRP A 214 0.46 -3.26 -13.15
CA TRP A 214 0.28 -1.85 -12.76
C TRP A 214 0.15 -1.66 -11.25
N THR A 215 1.02 -2.33 -10.51
CA THR A 215 1.05 -2.29 -9.04
C THR A 215 1.36 -0.89 -8.52
N SER A 216 0.54 -0.38 -7.61
CA SER A 216 0.79 0.90 -6.91
C SER A 216 2.03 0.79 -6.01
N TYR A 217 2.95 1.73 -6.16
CA TYR A 217 4.14 1.88 -5.32
C TYR A 217 3.92 2.92 -4.22
N ALA A 218 3.42 4.10 -4.60
CA ALA A 218 3.15 5.21 -3.68
C ALA A 218 1.94 6.02 -4.14
N LYS A 219 1.26 6.68 -3.19
CA LYS A 219 0.14 7.59 -3.46
C LYS A 219 0.55 9.02 -3.15
N GLY A 220 0.31 9.93 -4.08
CA GLY A 220 0.55 11.36 -3.93
C GLY A 220 -0.61 12.04 -3.23
N LEU A 221 -0.33 12.78 -2.16
CA LEU A 221 -1.30 13.61 -1.47
C LEU A 221 -1.44 14.93 -2.23
N CYS A 222 -2.49 15.05 -3.05
CA CYS A 222 -2.79 16.27 -3.79
C CYS A 222 -4.30 16.36 -4.05
N ASN A 223 -4.88 17.51 -3.73
CA ASN A 223 -6.25 17.88 -4.09
C ASN A 223 -6.30 19.38 -4.39
N THR A 224 -5.64 19.79 -5.46
CA THR A 224 -5.49 21.21 -5.82
C THR A 224 -6.24 21.53 -7.10
N GLU A 225 -7.01 22.61 -7.09
CA GLU A 225 -7.56 23.17 -8.33
C GLU A 225 -6.51 24.06 -9.00
N LEU A 226 -6.10 23.65 -10.20
CA LEU A 226 -5.21 24.40 -11.06
C LEU A 226 -5.98 25.50 -11.77
N LYS A 227 -5.37 26.68 -11.88
CA LYS A 227 -5.89 27.87 -12.56
C LYS A 227 -4.96 28.26 -13.70
N ASP A 228 -5.35 29.28 -14.46
CA ASP A 228 -4.54 29.83 -15.57
C ASP A 228 -3.40 30.74 -15.06
N GLU A 229 -2.71 30.28 -14.01
CA GLU A 229 -1.56 30.92 -13.39
C GLU A 229 -0.65 29.84 -12.81
N TRP A 230 0.67 30.06 -12.82
CA TRP A 230 1.60 29.10 -12.24
C TRP A 230 1.44 29.03 -10.72
N GLN A 231 1.09 27.85 -10.23
CA GLN A 231 0.96 27.55 -8.81
C GLN A 231 2.07 26.59 -8.38
N ASN A 232 2.75 26.88 -7.27
CA ASN A 232 3.71 25.95 -6.66
C ASN A 232 2.95 24.91 -5.83
N LEU A 233 3.32 23.65 -6.00
CA LEU A 233 2.73 22.48 -5.35
C LEU A 233 3.83 21.63 -4.72
N ASN A 234 3.59 21.18 -3.50
CA ASN A 234 4.42 20.20 -2.81
C ASN A 234 3.61 18.92 -2.67
N ILE A 235 3.93 17.92 -3.50
CA ILE A 235 3.21 16.66 -3.53
C ILE A 235 4.00 15.63 -2.73
N LEU A 236 3.42 15.21 -1.62
CA LEU A 236 3.98 14.15 -0.79
C LEU A 236 3.47 12.80 -1.28
N PHE A 237 4.36 11.98 -1.84
CA PHE A 237 4.09 10.59 -2.16
C PHE A 237 4.44 9.70 -0.97
N ILE A 238 3.41 9.08 -0.38
CA ILE A 238 3.59 8.10 0.69
C ILE A 238 3.70 6.72 0.06
N ARG A 239 4.73 5.96 0.42
CA ARG A 239 4.88 4.56 -0.01
C ARG A 239 3.74 3.73 0.56
N THR A 240 3.03 3.02 -0.31
CA THR A 240 1.89 2.17 0.09
C THR A 240 2.07 0.71 -0.31
N GLY A 241 3.05 0.42 -1.18
CA GLY A 241 3.26 -0.90 -1.77
C GLY A 241 4.64 -1.50 -1.46
N ALA A 242 4.74 -2.81 -1.64
CA ALA A 242 6.00 -3.53 -1.62
C ALA A 242 6.87 -3.15 -2.84
N ASP A 243 8.17 -3.39 -2.73
CA ASP A 243 9.03 -3.29 -3.90
C ASP A 243 8.67 -4.35 -4.96
N PHE A 244 8.92 -3.98 -6.21
CA PHE A 244 8.75 -4.86 -7.36
C PHE A 244 9.88 -4.62 -8.36
N ALA A 245 10.15 -5.64 -9.18
CA ALA A 245 11.06 -5.51 -10.31
C ALA A 245 10.44 -4.65 -11.43
N GLY A 246 11.29 -3.88 -12.11
CA GLY A 246 10.92 -3.01 -13.22
C GLY A 246 10.69 -1.55 -12.83
N ASP A 247 10.49 -0.74 -13.87
CA ASP A 247 10.33 0.70 -13.74
C ASP A 247 9.03 1.07 -13.01
N ARG A 248 9.09 2.17 -12.28
CA ARG A 248 7.94 2.82 -11.66
C ARG A 248 7.93 4.28 -12.09
N LYS A 249 6.76 4.80 -12.43
CA LYS A 249 6.61 6.16 -12.97
C LYS A 249 5.54 6.90 -12.19
N ILE A 250 5.63 8.22 -12.17
CA ILE A 250 4.50 9.06 -11.72
C ILE A 250 3.40 8.96 -12.78
N HIS A 251 2.16 8.78 -12.35
CA HIS A 251 0.96 8.74 -13.18
C HIS A 251 -0.05 9.75 -12.65
N LEU A 252 -0.52 10.60 -13.55
CA LEU A 252 -1.67 11.48 -13.39
C LEU A 252 -2.81 10.92 -14.25
N LYS A 253 -3.93 10.58 -13.61
CA LYS A 253 -5.13 10.07 -14.27
C LYS A 253 -6.11 11.23 -14.47
N LEU A 254 -6.25 11.67 -15.71
CA LEU A 254 -6.96 12.91 -16.04
C LEU A 254 -8.30 12.66 -16.74
N GLY A 255 -8.55 11.44 -17.22
CA GLY A 255 -9.67 11.15 -18.12
C GLY A 255 -11.06 11.47 -17.57
N HIS A 256 -11.23 11.48 -16.25
CA HIS A 256 -12.51 11.81 -15.61
C HIS A 256 -12.81 13.32 -15.63
N TYR A 257 -11.78 14.14 -15.45
CA TYR A 257 -11.91 15.59 -15.26
C TYR A 257 -11.64 16.38 -16.55
N ALA A 258 -10.87 15.80 -17.48
CA ALA A 258 -10.43 16.45 -18.70
C ALA A 258 -11.59 16.78 -19.66
N GLN A 259 -11.49 17.94 -20.30
CA GLN A 259 -12.40 18.46 -21.31
C GLN A 259 -11.65 18.83 -22.58
N ALA A 260 -12.36 18.89 -23.71
CA ALA A 260 -11.80 19.38 -24.96
C ALA A 260 -11.30 20.83 -24.79
N GLY A 261 -10.07 21.08 -25.25
CA GLY A 261 -9.38 22.35 -25.11
C GLY A 261 -8.66 22.55 -23.77
N ASP A 262 -8.73 21.60 -22.83
CA ASP A 262 -7.92 21.67 -21.61
C ASP A 262 -6.43 21.64 -21.97
N GLU A 263 -5.71 22.58 -21.38
CA GLU A 263 -4.28 22.74 -21.53
C GLU A 263 -3.68 22.80 -20.14
N ILE A 264 -2.83 21.82 -19.83
CA ILE A 264 -2.23 21.64 -18.50
C ILE A 264 -0.72 21.67 -18.69
N GLU A 265 -0.03 22.45 -17.86
CA GLU A 265 1.42 22.51 -17.86
C GLU A 265 1.98 22.12 -16.51
N LEU A 266 3.06 21.34 -16.52
CA LEU A 266 3.79 20.89 -15.34
C LEU A 266 5.27 21.17 -15.51
N HIS A 267 5.90 21.54 -14.40
CA HIS A 267 7.33 21.75 -14.31
C HIS A 267 7.82 21.28 -12.95
N ILE A 268 8.55 20.17 -12.91
CA ILE A 268 9.17 19.67 -11.68
C ILE A 268 10.35 20.57 -11.33
N LEU A 269 10.38 21.05 -10.08
CA LEU A 269 11.40 21.98 -9.58
C LEU A 269 12.48 21.25 -8.78
N SER A 270 12.08 20.29 -7.95
CA SER A 270 12.99 19.47 -7.16
C SER A 270 12.28 18.20 -6.65
N ALA A 271 13.08 17.22 -6.20
CA ALA A 271 12.55 16.12 -5.41
C ALA A 271 13.49 15.72 -4.27
N LYS A 272 12.89 15.26 -3.18
CA LYS A 272 13.58 14.76 -1.99
C LYS A 272 12.94 13.48 -1.48
N THR A 273 13.74 12.58 -0.95
CA THR A 273 13.21 11.47 -0.16
C THR A 273 13.13 11.89 1.30
N ALA A 274 12.16 11.36 2.03
CA ALA A 274 12.01 11.61 3.47
C ALA A 274 11.61 10.33 4.20
N ARG A 275 11.95 10.27 5.49
CA ARG A 275 11.55 9.21 6.40
C ARG A 275 10.36 9.64 7.23
N ARG A 276 9.50 8.68 7.54
CA ARG A 276 8.37 8.90 8.43
C ARG A 276 8.86 9.00 9.87
N ALA A 277 8.50 10.09 10.55
CA ALA A 277 8.93 10.38 11.91
C ALA A 277 7.81 10.34 12.95
N GLY A 278 6.55 10.33 12.52
CA GLY A 278 5.40 10.36 13.42
C GLY A 278 4.08 10.02 12.75
N GLY A 279 3.03 9.98 13.56
CA GLY A 279 1.68 9.56 13.17
C GLY A 279 1.54 8.04 12.99
N LEU A 280 0.30 7.57 12.77
CA LEU A 280 -0.02 6.16 12.53
C LEU A 280 0.13 5.78 11.06
N ASP A 281 0.63 4.59 10.72
CA ASP A 281 0.90 4.19 9.32
C ASP A 281 -0.39 3.86 8.56
N LEU A 282 -1.18 4.89 8.27
CA LEU A 282 -2.49 4.79 7.65
C LEU A 282 -2.40 4.97 6.12
N GLY A 283 -1.49 4.23 5.48
CA GLY A 283 -1.24 4.30 4.02
C GLY A 283 -2.34 3.68 3.14
N VAL A 284 -3.33 3.03 3.74
CA VAL A 284 -4.57 2.60 3.07
C VAL A 284 -5.78 3.02 3.91
N ASP A 285 -6.96 2.89 3.32
CA ASP A 285 -8.22 3.20 3.98
C ASP A 285 -8.37 2.47 5.33
N VAL A 286 -8.83 3.21 6.34
CA VAL A 286 -9.33 2.62 7.59
C VAL A 286 -10.80 2.28 7.37
N GLY A 287 -11.06 1.02 7.03
CA GLY A 287 -12.40 0.59 6.65
C GLY A 287 -13.29 0.22 7.83
N ASN A 288 -12.73 0.06 9.04
CA ASN A 288 -13.48 -0.03 10.28
C ASN A 288 -12.63 0.45 11.48
N ILE A 289 -13.27 0.80 12.59
CA ILE A 289 -12.63 1.00 13.90
C ILE A 289 -13.27 0.02 14.88
N ILE A 290 -12.46 -0.74 15.61
CA ILE A 290 -12.93 -1.67 16.62
C ILE A 290 -12.59 -1.11 17.99
N PHE A 291 -13.61 -0.97 18.85
CA PHE A 291 -13.48 -0.50 20.21
C PHE A 291 -13.59 -1.66 21.20
N ASN A 292 -12.78 -1.62 22.26
CA ASN A 292 -12.84 -2.54 23.41
C ASN A 292 -12.88 -4.02 22.99
N HIS A 293 -12.00 -4.41 22.07
CA HIS A 293 -11.91 -5.77 21.53
C HIS A 293 -13.22 -6.31 20.90
N GLY A 294 -14.02 -5.43 20.30
CA GLY A 294 -15.22 -5.83 19.55
C GLY A 294 -16.55 -5.58 20.25
N GLU A 295 -16.56 -4.91 21.41
CA GLU A 295 -17.82 -4.52 22.08
C GLU A 295 -18.57 -3.44 21.28
N ALA A 296 -17.86 -2.62 20.51
CA ALA A 296 -18.44 -1.66 19.59
C ALA A 296 -17.55 -1.44 18.36
N CYS A 297 -18.15 -0.90 17.30
CA CYS A 297 -17.47 -0.54 16.06
C CYS A 297 -17.76 0.91 15.67
N GLY A 298 -16.85 1.50 14.90
CA GLY A 298 -17.02 2.82 14.31
C GLY A 298 -18.01 2.83 13.15
N TRP A 299 -18.64 3.98 12.92
CA TRP A 299 -19.55 4.22 11.82
C TRP A 299 -18.91 5.16 10.80
N LYS A 300 -18.51 4.60 9.65
CA LYS A 300 -17.79 5.36 8.64
C LYS A 300 -18.68 6.42 7.98
N LYS A 301 -18.17 7.64 7.87
CA LYS A 301 -18.72 8.76 7.10
C LYS A 301 -17.77 9.17 5.98
N TRP A 302 -18.26 10.07 5.13
CA TRP A 302 -17.54 10.53 3.94
C TRP A 302 -16.90 11.91 4.09
N ALA A 303 -17.18 12.61 5.19
CA ALA A 303 -16.61 13.92 5.50
C ALA A 303 -16.67 14.20 7.00
N VAL A 304 -15.81 15.11 7.48
CA VAL A 304 -15.71 15.51 8.89
C VAL A 304 -16.98 16.19 9.38
N ASP A 305 -17.68 16.95 8.52
CA ASP A 305 -18.93 17.65 8.85
C ASP A 305 -20.16 16.72 8.98
N LYS A 306 -19.97 15.41 8.78
CA LYS A 306 -21.02 14.37 8.96
C LYS A 306 -20.80 13.52 10.21
N LEU A 307 -19.83 13.88 11.04
CA LEU A 307 -19.48 13.16 12.26
C LEU A 307 -20.39 13.63 13.40
N ASP A 308 -21.64 13.16 13.40
CA ASP A 308 -22.69 13.66 14.30
C ASP A 308 -22.78 12.85 15.60
N LYS A 309 -22.61 11.53 15.53
CA LYS A 309 -22.81 10.60 16.65
C LYS A 309 -21.48 10.07 17.18
N VAL A 310 -21.42 9.78 18.47
CA VAL A 310 -20.25 9.10 19.07
C VAL A 310 -19.96 7.81 18.31
N GLY A 311 -18.70 7.62 17.92
CA GLY A 311 -18.25 6.51 17.09
C GLY A 311 -18.34 6.74 15.58
N ASP A 312 -18.96 7.83 15.11
CA ASP A 312 -18.86 8.24 13.71
C ASP A 312 -17.40 8.62 13.40
N TYR A 313 -16.85 8.13 12.29
CA TYR A 313 -15.47 8.40 11.91
C TYR A 313 -15.30 8.64 10.41
N TYR A 314 -14.24 9.37 10.06
CA TYR A 314 -13.83 9.62 8.68
C TYR A 314 -12.32 9.40 8.54
N TYR A 315 -11.92 8.59 7.56
CA TYR A 315 -10.53 8.45 7.17
C TYR A 315 -10.20 9.47 6.09
N SER A 316 -9.24 10.35 6.37
CA SER A 316 -8.70 11.30 5.41
C SER A 316 -7.50 10.67 4.71
N GLY A 317 -7.70 10.16 3.49
CA GLY A 317 -6.61 9.61 2.68
C GLY A 317 -5.54 10.64 2.30
N ASN A 318 -5.93 11.91 2.19
CA ASN A 318 -5.03 13.03 1.87
C ASN A 318 -4.12 13.41 3.04
N GLU A 319 -4.58 13.24 4.26
CA GLU A 319 -3.82 13.58 5.47
C GLU A 319 -3.28 12.33 6.17
N ALA A 320 -3.63 11.13 5.67
CA ALA A 320 -3.36 9.83 6.28
C ALA A 320 -3.69 9.80 7.78
N CYS A 321 -4.89 10.27 8.15
CA CYS A 321 -5.36 10.33 9.53
C CYS A 321 -6.84 9.92 9.65
N VAL A 322 -7.27 9.65 10.88
CA VAL A 322 -8.66 9.37 11.22
C VAL A 322 -9.21 10.53 12.05
N TYR A 323 -10.37 11.03 11.64
CA TYR A 323 -11.24 11.88 12.43
C TYR A 323 -12.32 11.01 13.08
N LEU A 324 -12.62 11.24 14.35
CA LEU A 324 -13.54 10.44 15.16
C LEU A 324 -14.36 11.34 16.07
N ARG A 325 -15.68 11.20 16.07
CA ARG A 325 -16.58 11.89 16.99
C ARG A 325 -16.63 11.15 18.33
N TYR A 326 -16.23 11.82 19.41
CA TYR A 326 -16.28 11.32 20.79
C TYR A 326 -16.36 12.48 21.80
N ASP A 327 -17.04 12.31 22.93
CA ASP A 327 -17.28 13.39 23.90
C ASP A 327 -16.06 13.75 24.77
N SER A 328 -15.05 12.90 24.78
CA SER A 328 -13.76 13.09 25.42
C SER A 328 -12.70 12.33 24.62
N ASN A 329 -11.43 12.34 25.05
CA ASN A 329 -10.38 11.64 24.32
C ASN A 329 -10.78 10.15 24.15
N PRO A 330 -10.91 9.66 22.91
CA PRO A 330 -11.46 8.33 22.66
C PRO A 330 -10.62 7.22 23.30
N ALA A 331 -9.30 7.39 23.35
CA ALA A 331 -8.36 6.45 23.95
C ALA A 331 -8.34 6.49 25.49
N THR A 332 -8.95 7.49 26.12
CA THR A 332 -9.19 7.48 27.58
C THR A 332 -10.53 6.81 27.93
N THR A 333 -11.47 6.77 26.99
CA THR A 333 -12.80 6.18 27.19
C THR A 333 -12.82 4.68 26.85
N ASN A 334 -12.00 4.26 25.88
CA ASN A 334 -11.93 2.89 25.40
C ASN A 334 -10.65 2.20 25.89
N ARG A 335 -10.77 0.96 26.35
CA ARG A 335 -9.67 0.07 26.75
C ARG A 335 -8.82 -0.36 25.55
N SER A 336 -9.39 -0.40 24.36
CA SER A 336 -8.66 -0.62 23.11
C SER A 336 -9.35 0.06 21.93
N ILE A 337 -8.54 0.50 20.96
CA ILE A 337 -8.98 1.08 19.69
C ILE A 337 -8.10 0.48 18.60
N GLU A 338 -8.71 -0.20 17.64
CA GLU A 338 -8.02 -0.85 16.53
C GLU A 338 -8.53 -0.27 15.21
N LEU A 339 -7.64 0.37 14.46
CA LEU A 339 -7.92 0.92 13.13
C LEU A 339 -7.72 -0.18 12.10
N ALA A 340 -8.81 -0.80 11.62
CA ALA A 340 -8.75 -1.90 10.68
C ALA A 340 -8.39 -1.40 9.27
N MET A 341 -7.28 -1.91 8.75
CA MET A 341 -6.71 -1.48 7.48
C MET A 341 -7.36 -2.21 6.30
N ALA A 342 -7.62 -1.51 5.21
CA ALA A 342 -8.15 -2.06 3.97
C ALA A 342 -7.07 -2.83 3.17
N LYS A 343 -6.55 -3.90 3.77
CA LYS A 343 -5.60 -4.87 3.18
C LYS A 343 -6.13 -6.29 3.42
N HIS A 344 -5.82 -7.22 2.52
CA HIS A 344 -6.07 -8.64 2.79
C HIS A 344 -5.21 -9.10 3.96
N LEU A 345 -5.76 -9.87 4.89
CA LEU A 345 -4.95 -10.48 5.96
C LEU A 345 -4.03 -11.55 5.38
N ILE A 346 -4.56 -12.40 4.50
CA ILE A 346 -3.81 -13.37 3.71
C ILE A 346 -3.97 -13.02 2.23
N SER A 347 -2.88 -12.58 1.61
CA SER A 347 -2.84 -12.11 0.21
C SER A 347 -2.32 -13.21 -0.73
N HIS A 348 -3.20 -14.09 -1.18
CA HIS A 348 -2.84 -15.31 -1.93
C HIS A 348 -3.02 -15.19 -3.45
N GLY A 349 -3.05 -13.98 -4.02
CA GLY A 349 -3.25 -13.77 -5.46
C GLY A 349 -2.16 -14.45 -6.30
N ASN A 350 -2.56 -15.12 -7.39
CA ASN A 350 -1.68 -15.92 -8.25
C ASN A 350 -0.91 -17.02 -7.49
N ARG A 351 -1.51 -17.61 -6.45
CA ARG A 351 -0.96 -18.76 -5.73
C ARG A 351 -1.78 -20.01 -6.02
N LYS A 352 -1.12 -21.16 -5.99
CA LYS A 352 -1.78 -22.46 -6.15
C LYS A 352 -1.36 -23.46 -5.08
N ASN A 353 -2.22 -24.42 -4.79
CA ASN A 353 -1.96 -25.56 -3.89
C ASN A 353 -1.45 -25.10 -2.51
N VAL A 354 -2.23 -24.26 -1.83
CA VAL A 354 -1.89 -23.76 -0.48
C VAL A 354 -2.98 -24.14 0.51
N LEU A 355 -2.58 -24.69 1.64
CA LEU A 355 -3.43 -25.05 2.76
C LEU A 355 -3.19 -24.11 3.93
N PHE A 356 -4.25 -23.42 4.38
CA PHE A 356 -4.27 -22.64 5.60
C PHE A 356 -5.09 -23.37 6.66
N GLU A 357 -4.48 -23.61 7.81
CA GLU A 357 -5.10 -24.33 8.92
C GLU A 357 -4.98 -23.56 10.24
N ASN A 358 -6.08 -23.50 11.00
CA ASN A 358 -6.05 -23.10 12.41
C ASN A 358 -5.44 -21.71 12.68
N LEU A 359 -5.73 -20.71 11.83
CA LEU A 359 -5.29 -19.33 12.02
C LEU A 359 -6.48 -18.42 12.33
N ALA A 360 -6.40 -17.64 13.40
CA ALA A 360 -7.43 -16.63 13.69
C ALA A 360 -7.13 -15.33 12.92
N LEU A 361 -8.03 -14.94 12.03
CA LEU A 361 -7.95 -13.68 11.29
C LEU A 361 -8.80 -12.60 11.98
N ARG A 362 -8.20 -11.47 12.37
CA ARG A 362 -8.89 -10.41 13.13
C ARG A 362 -8.67 -9.01 12.56
N TYR A 363 -9.68 -8.17 12.75
CA TYR A 363 -9.64 -6.71 12.56
C TYR A 363 -9.06 -6.26 11.21
N GLY A 364 -9.36 -7.00 10.14
CA GLY A 364 -9.14 -6.53 8.76
C GLY A 364 -10.34 -5.74 8.26
N ALA A 365 -10.13 -4.81 7.33
CA ALA A 365 -11.20 -4.07 6.65
C ALA A 365 -11.29 -4.37 5.15
N CYS A 366 -10.72 -5.51 4.74
CA CYS A 366 -10.88 -6.09 3.41
C CYS A 366 -11.24 -7.58 3.58
N HIS A 367 -10.72 -8.47 2.74
CA HIS A 367 -10.91 -9.91 2.87
C HIS A 367 -9.95 -10.52 3.90
N GLY A 368 -10.42 -11.51 4.67
CA GLY A 368 -9.53 -12.34 5.48
C GLY A 368 -8.55 -13.13 4.61
N PHE A 369 -9.07 -13.87 3.63
CA PHE A 369 -8.32 -14.50 2.56
C PHE A 369 -8.70 -13.85 1.24
N GLY A 370 -7.73 -13.23 0.55
CA GLY A 370 -7.99 -12.50 -0.68
C GLY A 370 -6.92 -12.71 -1.74
N GLY A 371 -7.36 -12.89 -2.98
CA GLY A 371 -6.47 -13.06 -4.13
C GLY A 371 -7.23 -13.51 -5.38
N GLY A 372 -6.91 -12.90 -6.53
CA GLY A 372 -7.39 -13.35 -7.85
C GLY A 372 -6.49 -14.45 -8.44
N SER A 373 -6.99 -15.13 -9.48
CA SER A 373 -6.22 -16.11 -10.27
C SER A 373 -5.51 -17.18 -9.41
N SER A 374 -6.17 -17.63 -8.35
CA SER A 374 -5.64 -18.63 -7.42
C SER A 374 -6.30 -19.99 -7.67
N GLU A 375 -5.58 -21.08 -7.40
CA GLU A 375 -6.06 -22.44 -7.67
C GLU A 375 -5.82 -23.35 -6.46
N ARG A 376 -6.77 -24.23 -6.11
CA ARG A 376 -6.58 -25.22 -5.03
C ARG A 376 -6.11 -24.60 -3.71
N ILE A 377 -6.76 -23.51 -3.30
CA ILE A 377 -6.58 -22.89 -1.98
C ILE A 377 -7.56 -23.55 -1.00
N THR A 378 -7.05 -24.13 0.07
CA THR A 378 -7.85 -24.78 1.11
C THR A 378 -7.73 -24.00 2.41
N ILE A 379 -8.87 -23.67 3.03
CA ILE A 379 -8.96 -22.99 4.32
C ILE A 379 -9.71 -23.92 5.27
N ARG A 380 -9.12 -24.23 6.43
CA ARG A 380 -9.71 -25.17 7.39
C ARG A 380 -9.46 -24.71 8.83
N GLY A 381 -10.51 -24.59 9.62
CA GLY A 381 -10.40 -24.24 11.04
C GLY A 381 -9.89 -22.82 11.33
N CYS A 382 -10.01 -21.91 10.36
CA CYS A 382 -9.60 -20.51 10.47
C CYS A 382 -10.78 -19.58 10.80
#